data_AF-A0A4R7VHA7-F1
#
_entry.id   AF-A0A4R7VHA7-F1
#
_cell.length_a   1.000
_cell.length_b   1.000
_cell.length_c   1.000
_cell.angle_alpha   90.00
_cell.angle_beta   90.00
_cell.angle_gamma   90.00
#
_symmetry.space_group_name_H-M   'P 1'
#
loop_
_entity.id
_entity.type
_entity.pdbx_description
1 polymer ?
#
loop_
_entity_poly.entity_id
_entity_poly.type
_entity_poly.pdbx_seq_one_letter_code
_entity_poly.pdbx_strand_id
1 'polypeptide(L)'
;MRVIIQPSYGNRETRRHWADTLDRLVPYREPRYDEPLTAAERTALADEHPDGLARFWGATAQHDRKMDTLARGDVVLLTGQKHVRAVGAVGCRLRNDEFARRLWTPDPARCLWRNVYSFRVYVPTWLRYEEIWALPGFNVNDNFMGLRFLTPEKSATVLTGLDLQGLLTRPAVGDCQDPGRVASMDWCSATTKAVVAGGSGGSP
;
A
#
# COMPACT_ATOMS: atom_id res chain seq x y z
N MET A 1 -1.36 -5.34 19.75
CA MET A 1 -0.74 -5.02 18.47
C MET A 1 0.64 -5.63 18.43
N ARG A 2 0.86 -6.56 17.51
CA ARG A 2 2.16 -7.21 17.30
C ARG A 2 2.87 -6.59 16.10
N VAL A 3 4.20 -6.63 16.11
CA VAL A 3 5.01 -6.29 14.94
C VAL A 3 5.47 -7.56 14.23
N ILE A 4 5.32 -7.55 12.91
CA ILE A 4 5.73 -8.61 12.00
C ILE A 4 6.82 -8.05 11.09
N ILE A 5 7.91 -8.78 10.92
CA ILE A 5 8.93 -8.48 9.91
C ILE A 5 8.72 -9.45 8.76
N GLN A 6 8.41 -8.90 7.59
CA GLN A 6 8.08 -9.65 6.38
C GLN A 6 9.06 -9.29 5.25
N PRO A 7 9.99 -10.18 4.90
CA PRO A 7 10.86 -9.99 3.74
C PRO A 7 10.03 -10.04 2.46
N SER A 8 10.00 -8.92 1.74
CA SER A 8 9.07 -8.70 0.63
C SER A 8 9.73 -8.24 -0.66
N TYR A 9 11.05 -7.98 -0.64
CA TYR A 9 11.77 -7.42 -1.78
C TYR A 9 13.13 -8.12 -2.06
N GLY A 10 13.23 -9.42 -1.76
CA GLY A 10 14.49 -10.16 -1.82
C GLY A 10 14.86 -10.68 -3.22
N ASN A 11 13.90 -11.24 -3.95
CA ASN A 11 14.12 -11.92 -5.23
C ASN A 11 13.24 -11.32 -6.35
N ARG A 12 13.49 -11.72 -7.61
CA ARG A 12 12.78 -11.17 -8.78
C ARG A 12 11.26 -11.34 -8.69
N GLU A 13 10.78 -12.47 -8.18
CA GLU A 13 9.35 -12.76 -8.03
C GLU A 13 8.70 -11.86 -6.97
N THR A 14 9.25 -11.82 -5.76
CA THR A 14 8.75 -10.96 -4.67
C THR A 14 8.75 -9.48 -5.06
N ARG A 15 9.75 -9.03 -5.85
CA ARG A 15 9.75 -7.67 -6.43
C ARG A 15 8.61 -7.42 -7.42
N ARG A 16 8.20 -8.43 -8.21
CA ARG A 16 7.04 -8.32 -9.10
C ARG A 16 5.76 -8.23 -8.29
N HIS A 17 5.58 -9.13 -7.31
CA HIS A 17 4.41 -9.12 -6.44
C HIS A 17 4.26 -7.77 -5.71
N TRP A 18 5.39 -7.18 -5.30
CA TRP A 18 5.42 -5.84 -4.71
C TRP A 18 4.84 -4.80 -5.67
N ALA A 19 5.30 -4.78 -6.91
CA ALA A 19 4.81 -3.86 -7.94
C ALA A 19 3.32 -4.10 -8.29
N ASP A 20 2.84 -5.33 -8.16
CA ASP A 20 1.46 -5.70 -8.46
C ASP A 20 0.47 -5.21 -7.38
N THR A 21 0.89 -5.18 -6.11
CA THR A 21 -0.06 -5.08 -4.98
C THR A 21 0.32 -4.11 -3.85
N LEU A 22 1.55 -3.60 -3.83
CA LEU A 22 2.03 -2.64 -2.82
C LEU A 22 2.35 -1.27 -3.41
N ASP A 23 2.90 -1.21 -4.62
CA ASP A 23 3.12 0.07 -5.32
C ASP A 23 1.82 0.70 -5.81
N ARG A 24 0.75 -0.10 -5.96
CA ARG A 24 -0.56 0.34 -6.42
C ARG A 24 -1.69 -0.23 -5.57
N LEU A 25 -2.84 0.44 -5.59
CA LEU A 25 -4.08 -0.10 -5.04
C LEU A 25 -4.66 -1.13 -6.02
N VAL A 26 -5.24 -2.20 -5.48
CA VAL A 26 -5.94 -3.24 -6.23
C VAL A 26 -7.45 -3.01 -6.10
N PRO A 27 -8.17 -2.86 -7.24
CA PRO A 27 -9.63 -2.76 -7.26
C PRO A 27 -10.27 -4.13 -7.07
N TYR A 28 -10.28 -4.62 -5.82
CA TYR A 28 -10.63 -6.01 -5.51
C TYR A 28 -12.10 -6.37 -5.77
N ARG A 29 -12.95 -5.38 -6.06
CA ARG A 29 -14.35 -5.57 -6.49
C ARG A 29 -14.51 -5.86 -7.98
N GLU A 30 -13.45 -5.72 -8.79
CA GLU A 30 -13.51 -6.14 -10.19
C GLU A 30 -13.72 -7.66 -10.28
N PRO A 31 -14.47 -8.17 -11.28
CA PRO A 31 -14.84 -9.59 -11.37
C PRO A 31 -13.64 -10.55 -11.23
N ARG A 32 -12.50 -10.19 -11.83
CA ARG A 32 -11.26 -10.97 -11.74
C ARG A 32 -10.83 -11.29 -10.30
N TYR A 33 -11.06 -10.36 -9.37
CA TYR A 33 -10.66 -10.47 -7.97
C TYR A 33 -11.83 -10.86 -7.08
N ASP A 34 -13.06 -10.47 -7.42
CA ASP A 34 -14.26 -10.73 -6.62
C ASP A 34 -14.77 -12.17 -6.74
N GLU A 35 -14.73 -12.75 -7.96
CA GLU A 35 -15.16 -14.13 -8.23
C GLU A 35 -14.60 -15.18 -7.26
N PRO A 36 -13.29 -15.22 -6.95
CA PRO A 36 -12.72 -16.21 -6.04
C PRO A 36 -13.04 -15.96 -4.56
N LEU A 37 -13.57 -14.79 -4.19
CA LEU A 37 -13.86 -14.48 -2.79
C LEU A 37 -15.14 -15.17 -2.34
N THR A 38 -15.13 -15.67 -1.10
CA THR A 38 -16.38 -16.08 -0.45
C THR A 38 -17.20 -14.87 -0.02
N ALA A 39 -18.48 -15.06 0.29
CA ALA A 39 -19.32 -13.97 0.80
C ALA A 39 -18.75 -13.34 2.09
N ALA A 40 -18.22 -14.16 3.00
CA ALA A 40 -17.61 -13.68 4.24
C ALA A 40 -16.34 -12.86 3.98
N GLU A 41 -15.51 -13.27 3.02
CA GLU A 41 -14.29 -12.55 2.65
C GLU A 41 -14.62 -11.22 1.95
N ARG A 42 -15.64 -11.19 1.09
CA ARG A 42 -16.15 -9.95 0.49
C ARG A 42 -16.61 -8.96 1.55
N THR A 43 -17.43 -9.42 2.52
CA THR A 43 -17.88 -8.57 3.63
C THR A 43 -16.70 -8.05 4.44
N ALA A 44 -15.79 -8.94 4.86
CA ALA A 44 -14.63 -8.54 5.64
C ALA A 44 -13.72 -7.54 4.91
N LEU A 45 -13.56 -7.66 3.59
CA LEU A 45 -12.82 -6.67 2.81
C LEU A 45 -13.59 -5.36 2.68
N ALA A 46 -14.90 -5.40 2.41
CA ALA A 46 -15.75 -4.20 2.30
C ALA A 46 -15.81 -3.40 3.61
N ASP A 47 -15.81 -4.07 4.76
CA ASP A 47 -15.78 -3.45 6.08
C ASP A 47 -14.46 -2.72 6.34
N GLU A 48 -13.33 -3.24 5.83
CA GLU A 48 -12.02 -2.58 5.94
C GLU A 48 -11.78 -1.52 4.87
N HIS A 49 -12.29 -1.74 3.66
CA HIS A 49 -11.98 -0.97 2.44
C HIS A 49 -13.27 -0.61 1.69
N PRO A 50 -14.09 0.33 2.20
CA PRO A 50 -15.40 0.63 1.64
C PRO A 50 -15.36 1.20 0.21
N ASP A 51 -14.21 1.74 -0.22
CA ASP A 51 -13.97 2.23 -1.58
C ASP A 51 -13.70 1.10 -2.61
N GLY A 52 -13.50 -0.14 -2.15
CA GLY A 52 -13.19 -1.27 -3.03
C GLY A 52 -11.73 -1.31 -3.50
N LEU A 53 -10.84 -0.54 -2.87
CA LEU A 53 -9.43 -0.44 -3.20
C LEU A 53 -8.58 -0.87 -2.01
N ALA A 54 -7.60 -1.74 -2.23
CA ALA A 54 -6.70 -2.14 -1.15
C ALA A 54 -5.31 -2.52 -1.65
N ARG A 55 -4.31 -2.38 -0.78
CA ARG A 55 -2.99 -2.99 -0.96
C ARG A 55 -2.96 -4.36 -0.30
N PHE A 56 -2.31 -5.31 -0.95
CA PHE A 56 -2.27 -6.69 -0.48
C PHE A 56 -0.82 -7.18 -0.35
N TRP A 57 -0.60 -8.06 0.62
CA TRP A 57 0.58 -8.91 0.67
C TRP A 57 0.18 -10.29 1.15
N GLY A 58 1.15 -11.21 1.21
CA GLY A 58 0.85 -12.55 1.68
C GLY A 58 2.05 -13.35 2.14
N ALA A 59 1.78 -14.64 2.33
CA ALA A 59 2.74 -15.67 2.63
C ALA A 59 2.29 -17.01 2.03
N THR A 60 3.26 -17.89 1.81
CA THR A 60 3.00 -19.26 1.33
C THR A 60 2.41 -20.14 2.43
N ALA A 61 1.90 -21.32 2.05
CA ALA A 61 1.31 -22.29 2.97
C ALA A 61 2.27 -22.75 4.10
N GLN A 62 3.59 -22.65 3.90
CA GLN A 62 4.59 -22.98 4.93
C GLN A 62 4.47 -22.11 6.20
N HIS A 63 3.75 -20.99 6.11
CA HIS A 63 3.58 -20.05 7.21
C HIS A 63 2.17 -20.08 7.81
N ASP A 64 1.31 -21.04 7.44
CA ASP A 64 -0.09 -21.12 7.86
C ASP A 64 -0.27 -20.93 9.37
N ARG A 65 0.43 -21.72 10.20
CA ARG A 65 0.32 -21.64 11.67
C ARG A 65 0.68 -20.26 12.24
N LYS A 66 1.67 -19.57 11.65
CA LYS A 66 2.04 -18.22 12.09
C LYS A 66 0.98 -17.21 11.65
N MET A 67 0.54 -17.33 10.40
CA MET A 67 -0.48 -16.45 9.81
C MET A 67 -1.85 -16.60 10.49
N ASP A 68 -2.16 -17.76 11.07
CA ASP A 68 -3.35 -17.98 11.91
C ASP A 68 -3.40 -17.05 13.13
N THR A 69 -2.24 -16.54 13.57
CA THR A 69 -2.15 -15.58 14.69
C THR A 69 -2.12 -14.12 14.26
N LEU A 70 -2.05 -13.85 12.95
CA LEU A 70 -2.08 -12.49 12.42
C LEU A 70 -3.45 -11.87 12.66
N ALA A 71 -3.50 -10.72 13.32
CA ALA A 71 -4.73 -10.03 13.67
C ALA A 71 -4.84 -8.67 12.99
N ARG A 72 -6.09 -8.18 12.85
CA ARG A 72 -6.37 -6.79 12.46
C ARG A 72 -5.62 -5.83 13.39
N GLY A 73 -5.02 -4.80 12.79
CA GLY A 73 -4.26 -3.77 13.50
C GLY A 73 -2.82 -4.15 13.85
N ASP A 74 -2.40 -5.40 13.64
CA ASP A 74 -0.98 -5.74 13.71
C ASP A 74 -0.17 -4.96 12.67
N VAL A 75 1.08 -4.67 12.98
CA VAL A 75 1.96 -3.84 12.14
C VAL A 75 2.95 -4.73 11.42
N VAL A 76 3.04 -4.56 10.09
CA VAL A 76 3.99 -5.28 9.26
C VAL A 76 5.06 -4.33 8.76
N LEU A 77 6.32 -4.67 9.03
CA LEU A 77 7.51 -4.08 8.41
C LEU A 77 7.83 -4.89 7.16
N LEU A 78 7.60 -4.31 6.00
CA LEU A 78 7.91 -4.92 4.71
C LEU A 78 9.35 -4.60 4.36
N THR A 79 10.19 -5.63 4.24
CA THR A 79 11.64 -5.43 4.16
C THR A 79 12.28 -5.92 2.87
N GLY A 80 13.46 -5.37 2.57
CA GLY A 80 14.36 -5.84 1.54
C GLY A 80 15.44 -4.83 1.22
N GLN A 81 16.52 -5.27 0.56
CA GLN A 81 17.70 -4.44 0.31
C GLN A 81 18.26 -3.77 1.59
N LYS A 82 18.21 -4.47 2.74
CA LYS A 82 18.61 -3.97 4.07
C LYS A 82 17.81 -2.77 4.60
N HIS A 83 16.60 -2.56 4.08
CA HIS A 83 15.70 -1.51 4.54
C HIS A 83 14.32 -2.07 4.87
N VAL A 84 13.64 -1.43 5.82
CA VAL A 84 12.18 -1.42 5.86
C VAL A 84 11.73 -0.47 4.77
N ARG A 85 11.00 -1.01 3.79
CA ARG A 85 10.55 -0.29 2.59
C ARG A 85 9.12 0.22 2.70
N ALA A 86 8.35 -0.36 3.59
CA ALA A 86 7.02 0.11 3.93
C ALA A 86 6.62 -0.42 5.31
N VAL A 87 5.71 0.32 5.94
CA VAL A 87 5.03 -0.08 7.17
C VAL A 87 3.55 -0.10 6.88
N GLY A 88 2.86 -1.17 7.29
CA GLY A 88 1.43 -1.24 7.13
C GLY A 88 0.73 -1.85 8.33
N ALA A 89 -0.45 -1.35 8.64
CA ALA A 89 -1.36 -1.95 9.61
C ALA A 89 -2.28 -2.94 8.89
N VAL A 90 -2.40 -4.16 9.41
CA VAL A 90 -3.26 -5.21 8.85
C VAL A 90 -4.73 -4.79 8.96
N GLY A 91 -5.46 -4.89 7.86
CA GLY A 91 -6.92 -4.76 7.82
C GLY A 91 -7.57 -6.13 7.89
N CYS A 92 -7.68 -6.80 6.74
CA CYS A 92 -8.32 -8.09 6.60
C CYS A 92 -7.29 -9.19 6.34
N ARG A 93 -7.53 -10.41 6.85
CA ARG A 93 -6.73 -11.61 6.55
C ARG A 93 -7.61 -12.67 5.91
N LEU A 94 -7.14 -13.23 4.82
CA LEU A 94 -7.80 -14.23 3.99
C LEU A 94 -6.89 -15.46 3.83
N ARG A 95 -7.50 -16.63 3.70
CA ARG A 95 -6.81 -17.87 3.33
C ARG A 95 -7.44 -18.39 2.04
N ASN A 96 -6.96 -17.88 0.91
CA ASN A 96 -7.59 -18.08 -0.39
C ASN A 96 -6.56 -18.18 -1.51
N ASP A 97 -6.37 -19.41 -2.02
CA ASP A 97 -5.36 -19.74 -3.03
C ASP A 97 -5.72 -19.14 -4.38
N GLU A 98 -7.01 -19.14 -4.74
CA GLU A 98 -7.45 -18.61 -6.02
C GLU A 98 -7.28 -17.09 -6.05
N PHE A 99 -7.72 -16.40 -5.00
CA PHE A 99 -7.51 -14.96 -4.87
C PHE A 99 -6.02 -14.58 -4.93
N ALA A 100 -5.17 -15.30 -4.21
CA ALA A 100 -3.71 -15.11 -4.26
C ALA A 100 -3.14 -15.32 -5.67
N ARG A 101 -3.64 -16.31 -6.44
CA ARG A 101 -3.24 -16.51 -7.84
C ARG A 101 -3.68 -15.36 -8.73
N ARG A 102 -4.88 -14.79 -8.52
CA ARG A 102 -5.36 -13.64 -9.31
C ARG A 102 -4.52 -12.40 -9.08
N LEU A 103 -4.02 -12.21 -7.85
CA LEU A 103 -3.13 -11.10 -7.45
C LEU A 103 -1.73 -11.20 -8.07
N TRP A 104 -1.09 -12.36 -7.96
CA TRP A 104 0.36 -12.46 -8.21
C TRP A 104 0.77 -13.38 -9.35
N THR A 105 -0.18 -14.11 -9.95
CA THR A 105 0.06 -15.07 -11.05
C THR A 105 1.34 -15.90 -10.84
N PRO A 106 1.50 -16.58 -9.68
CA PRO A 106 2.72 -17.30 -9.38
C PRO A 106 2.91 -18.47 -10.34
N ASP A 107 4.16 -18.90 -10.51
CA ASP A 107 4.50 -20.09 -11.28
C ASP A 107 3.75 -21.32 -10.69
N PRO A 108 2.98 -22.07 -11.49
CA PRO A 108 2.20 -23.21 -11.02
C PRO A 108 3.06 -24.34 -10.40
N ALA A 109 4.35 -24.41 -10.71
CA ALA A 109 5.28 -25.38 -10.13
C ALA A 109 5.86 -24.94 -8.76
N ARG A 110 5.56 -23.71 -8.30
CA ARG A 110 6.16 -23.12 -7.09
C ARG A 110 5.16 -22.99 -5.95
N CYS A 111 5.69 -22.83 -4.73
CA CYS A 111 4.90 -22.74 -3.50
C CYS A 111 3.77 -21.73 -3.63
N LEU A 112 2.55 -22.23 -3.40
CA LEU A 112 1.34 -21.43 -3.48
C LEU A 112 1.26 -20.41 -2.34
N TRP A 113 1.13 -19.16 -2.75
CA TRP A 113 0.65 -18.08 -1.89
C TRP A 113 -0.80 -18.39 -1.55
N ARG A 114 -1.12 -18.30 -0.27
CA ARG A 114 -2.41 -18.73 0.29
C ARG A 114 -2.90 -17.76 1.36
N ASN A 115 -1.98 -17.35 2.23
CA ASN A 115 -2.28 -16.41 3.29
C ASN A 115 -2.17 -15.02 2.70
N VAL A 116 -3.30 -14.35 2.51
CA VAL A 116 -3.38 -12.99 1.96
C VAL A 116 -3.84 -12.07 3.07
N TYR A 117 -3.32 -10.85 3.10
CA TYR A 117 -3.83 -9.83 3.99
C TYR A 117 -3.77 -8.46 3.33
N SER A 118 -4.73 -7.61 3.69
CA SER A 118 -4.82 -6.23 3.21
C SER A 118 -4.25 -5.27 4.24
N PHE A 119 -3.89 -4.07 3.78
CA PHE A 119 -3.40 -2.99 4.64
C PHE A 119 -4.45 -1.90 4.77
N ARG A 120 -4.94 -1.67 6.00
CA ARG A 120 -5.84 -0.54 6.31
C ARG A 120 -5.12 0.81 6.28
N VAL A 121 -3.85 0.80 6.66
CA VAL A 121 -2.93 1.93 6.52
C VAL A 121 -1.64 1.37 5.95
N TYR A 122 -1.09 2.05 4.96
CA TYR A 122 0.16 1.68 4.31
C TYR A 122 0.99 2.92 4.05
N VAL A 123 2.21 2.94 4.58
CA VAL A 123 3.14 4.06 4.46
C VAL A 123 4.43 3.53 3.85
N PRO A 124 4.76 3.92 2.60
CA PRO A 124 6.09 3.72 2.06
C PRO A 124 7.12 4.37 2.99
N THR A 125 8.21 3.65 3.27
CA THR A 125 9.29 4.16 4.12
C THR A 125 10.63 3.68 3.61
N TRP A 126 11.71 4.18 4.20
CA TRP A 126 13.06 3.79 3.85
C TRP A 126 13.97 3.76 5.06
N LEU A 127 13.58 2.98 6.08
CA LEU A 127 14.34 2.86 7.32
C LEU A 127 15.42 1.81 7.15
N ARG A 128 16.63 2.13 7.60
CA ARG A 128 17.76 1.19 7.58
C ARG A 128 17.57 0.13 8.66
N TYR A 129 18.03 -1.10 8.43
CA TYR A 129 17.98 -2.14 9.48
C TYR A 129 18.75 -1.73 10.73
N GLU A 130 19.80 -0.93 10.57
CA GLU A 130 20.59 -0.34 11.64
C GLU A 130 19.74 0.45 12.64
N GLU A 131 18.64 1.06 12.19
CA GLU A 131 17.70 1.76 13.08
C GLU A 131 16.93 0.78 13.97
N ILE A 132 16.61 -0.42 13.47
CA ILE A 132 16.04 -1.50 14.28
C ILE A 132 17.10 -2.09 15.19
N TRP A 133 18.34 -2.28 14.72
CA TRP A 133 19.42 -2.86 15.52
C TRP A 133 19.85 -1.96 16.69
N ALA A 134 19.68 -0.64 16.55
CA ALA A 134 19.92 0.31 17.62
C ALA A 134 18.90 0.18 18.78
N LEU A 135 17.79 -0.54 18.57
CA LEU A 135 16.77 -0.71 19.59
C LEU A 135 17.12 -1.82 20.60
N PRO A 136 16.69 -1.68 21.86
CA PRO A 136 16.86 -2.70 22.88
C PRO A 136 16.35 -4.09 22.47
N GLY A 137 17.18 -5.11 22.63
CA GLY A 137 16.82 -6.51 22.35
C GLY A 137 16.95 -6.93 20.87
N PHE A 138 17.56 -6.11 20.03
CA PHE A 138 17.92 -6.45 18.65
C PHE A 138 19.43 -6.67 18.51
N ASN A 139 19.80 -7.53 17.57
CA ASN A 139 21.19 -7.88 17.31
C ASN A 139 21.70 -7.06 16.12
N VAL A 140 22.88 -6.47 16.27
CA VAL A 140 23.60 -5.83 15.17
C VAL A 140 23.87 -6.86 14.07
N ASN A 141 23.75 -6.45 12.80
CA ASN A 141 23.92 -7.29 11.62
C ASN A 141 22.88 -8.42 11.44
N ASP A 142 21.77 -8.41 12.18
CA ASP A 142 20.69 -9.36 11.96
C ASP A 142 20.04 -9.14 10.59
N ASN A 143 20.15 -10.15 9.73
CA ASN A 143 19.50 -10.14 8.43
C ASN A 143 18.11 -10.78 8.53
N PHE A 144 17.07 -9.98 8.30
CA PHE A 144 15.68 -10.45 8.28
C PHE A 144 15.40 -11.29 7.02
N MET A 145 15.82 -12.56 7.03
CA MET A 145 15.71 -13.50 5.89
C MET A 145 14.42 -14.35 5.88
N GLY A 146 13.56 -14.22 6.88
CA GLY A 146 12.30 -14.96 6.94
C GLY A 146 11.21 -14.21 7.71
N LEU A 147 9.98 -14.69 7.58
CA LEU A 147 8.81 -14.14 8.27
C LEU A 147 8.94 -14.31 9.79
N ARG A 148 8.98 -13.18 10.50
CA ARG A 148 9.16 -13.12 11.96
C ARG A 148 7.99 -12.40 12.61
N PHE A 149 7.38 -13.06 13.58
CA PHE A 149 6.41 -12.45 14.49
C PHE A 149 7.17 -12.10 15.75
N LEU A 150 7.27 -10.81 16.07
CA LEU A 150 8.01 -10.37 17.25
C LEU A 150 7.21 -10.69 18.52
N THR A 151 7.93 -10.87 19.63
CA THR A 151 7.29 -11.00 20.95
C THR A 151 6.59 -9.68 21.31
N PRO A 152 5.66 -9.67 22.28
CA PRO A 152 5.01 -8.45 22.72
C PRO A 152 6.01 -7.36 23.15
N GLU A 153 7.08 -7.74 23.85
CA GLU A 153 8.11 -6.83 24.35
C GLU A 153 8.89 -6.20 23.19
N LYS A 154 9.38 -7.03 22.25
CA LYS A 154 10.07 -6.53 21.05
C LYS A 154 9.16 -5.69 20.15
N SER A 155 7.88 -6.06 20.07
CA SER A 155 6.88 -5.28 19.34
C SER A 155 6.74 -3.89 19.93
N ALA A 156 6.61 -3.78 21.26
CA ALA A 156 6.51 -2.51 21.96
C ALA A 156 7.76 -1.65 21.74
N THR A 157 8.96 -2.25 21.82
CA THR A 157 10.22 -1.55 21.55
C THR A 157 10.26 -0.97 20.14
N VAL A 158 9.87 -1.73 19.12
CA VAL A 158 9.88 -1.27 17.72
C VAL A 158 8.83 -0.20 17.46
N LEU A 159 7.61 -0.39 17.98
CA LEU A 159 6.53 0.58 17.81
C LEU A 159 6.89 1.94 18.42
N THR A 160 7.50 1.93 19.62
CA THR A 160 7.88 3.15 20.34
C THR A 160 9.15 3.76 19.76
N GLY A 161 10.19 2.95 19.56
CA GLY A 161 11.51 3.42 19.16
C GLY A 161 11.58 4.01 17.75
N LEU A 162 10.68 3.59 16.85
CA LEU A 162 10.58 4.12 15.49
C LEU A 162 9.33 4.99 15.27
N ASP A 163 8.59 5.33 16.34
CA ASP A 163 7.31 6.07 16.28
C ASP A 163 6.34 5.56 15.19
N LEU A 164 6.20 4.23 15.10
CA LEU A 164 5.36 3.64 14.05
C LEU A 164 3.87 3.91 14.28
N GLN A 165 3.46 4.15 15.53
CA GLN A 165 2.09 4.53 15.83
C GLN A 165 1.77 5.93 15.30
N GLY A 166 2.68 6.90 15.48
CA GLY A 166 2.57 8.21 14.84
C GLY A 166 2.53 8.10 13.32
N LEU A 167 3.42 7.29 12.73
CA LEU A 167 3.46 7.04 11.29
C LEU A 167 2.14 6.51 10.73
N LEU A 168 1.50 5.57 11.43
CA LEU A 168 0.27 4.89 10.98
C LEU A 168 -1.02 5.66 11.32
N THR A 169 -0.96 6.68 12.18
CA THR A 169 -2.12 7.49 12.58
C THR A 169 -2.16 8.83 11.87
N ARG A 170 -1.06 9.24 11.21
CA ARG A 170 -1.04 10.46 10.42
C ARG A 170 -2.11 10.38 9.32
N PRO A 171 -3.00 11.38 9.22
CA PRO A 171 -3.86 11.48 8.06
C PRO A 171 -2.96 11.53 6.84
N ALA A 172 -3.31 10.79 5.78
CA ALA A 172 -2.70 10.98 4.48
C ALA A 172 -2.93 12.45 4.14
N VAL A 173 -1.90 13.28 4.29
CA VAL A 173 -1.94 14.66 3.79
C VAL A 173 -2.21 14.49 2.31
N GLY A 174 -3.40 14.89 1.88
CA GLY A 174 -3.90 14.65 0.53
C GLY A 174 -2.82 15.03 -0.46
N ASP A 175 -2.49 14.08 -1.34
CA ASP A 175 -1.85 14.40 -2.60
C ASP A 175 -2.61 15.59 -3.19
N CYS A 176 -1.90 16.67 -3.47
CA CYS A 176 -2.44 17.83 -4.16
C CYS A 176 -2.86 17.39 -5.57
N GLN A 177 -4.08 16.86 -5.71
CA GLN A 177 -4.78 16.78 -6.98
C GLN A 177 -5.73 17.97 -7.09
N ASP A 178 -5.30 19.00 -7.80
CA ASP A 178 -6.22 19.80 -8.60
C ASP A 178 -5.80 19.67 -10.07
N PRO A 179 -6.41 18.77 -10.84
CA PRO A 179 -6.35 18.79 -12.28
C PRO A 179 -7.50 19.66 -12.79
N GLY A 180 -7.21 20.91 -13.13
CA GLY A 180 -8.02 21.68 -14.06
C GLY A 180 -9.33 22.24 -13.51
N ARG A 181 -9.25 23.44 -12.92
CA ARG A 181 -10.35 24.41 -12.94
C ARG A 181 -9.92 25.71 -13.61
N VAL A 182 -9.76 25.67 -14.93
CA VAL A 182 -9.92 26.87 -15.78
C VAL A 182 -10.83 26.48 -16.94
N ALA A 183 -12.14 26.49 -16.69
CA ALA A 183 -13.14 26.57 -17.73
C ALA A 183 -14.02 27.78 -17.45
N SER A 184 -14.03 28.67 -18.44
CA SER A 184 -15.02 29.71 -18.70
C SER A 184 -15.37 30.66 -17.56
N MET A 185 -14.85 31.88 -17.68
CA MET A 185 -15.67 33.04 -17.37
C MET A 185 -15.53 34.07 -18.48
N ASP A 186 -16.66 34.26 -19.16
CA ASP A 186 -16.90 35.18 -20.25
C ASP A 186 -16.38 36.58 -19.96
N TRP A 187 -15.58 37.12 -20.87
CA TRP A 187 -15.34 38.55 -20.94
C TRP A 187 -15.80 39.06 -22.30
N CYS A 188 -17.07 39.47 -22.35
CA CYS A 188 -17.57 40.31 -23.42
C CYS A 188 -18.11 41.62 -22.84
N SER A 189 -17.52 42.72 -23.32
CA SER A 189 -18.01 44.11 -23.32
C SER A 189 -17.97 44.88 -21.99
N ALA A 190 -17.08 45.88 -21.89
CA ALA A 190 -17.25 47.20 -22.51
C ALA A 190 -16.32 48.22 -21.83
N THR A 191 -15.51 48.96 -22.59
CA THR A 191 -15.35 50.41 -22.38
C THR A 191 -14.88 51.08 -23.67
N THR A 192 -15.75 51.93 -24.18
CA THR A 192 -15.59 52.88 -25.28
C THR A 192 -14.47 53.89 -25.04
N LYS A 193 -13.67 54.19 -26.08
CA LYS A 193 -13.27 55.57 -26.41
C LYS A 193 -12.95 55.70 -27.91
N ALA A 194 -13.60 56.69 -28.52
CA ALA A 194 -13.59 57.06 -29.92
C ALA A 194 -12.39 57.96 -30.30
N VAL A 195 -12.30 58.24 -31.62
CA VAL A 195 -11.64 59.35 -32.37
C VAL A 195 -10.57 58.82 -33.35
N VAL A 196 -10.44 59.17 -34.65
CA VAL A 196 -11.19 59.95 -35.68
C VAL A 196 -10.51 59.66 -37.04
N ALA A 197 -11.31 59.65 -38.13
CA ALA A 197 -11.07 59.97 -39.55
C ALA A 197 -9.96 59.34 -40.45
N GLY A 198 -10.41 59.06 -41.69
CA GLY A 198 -9.66 59.01 -42.94
C GLY A 198 -9.60 57.59 -43.54
N GLY A 199 -10.24 57.22 -44.65
CA GLY A 199 -10.67 57.97 -45.83
C GLY A 199 -9.82 57.53 -47.04
N SER A 200 -10.48 57.00 -48.09
CA SER A 200 -9.97 56.59 -49.43
C SER A 200 -9.11 55.32 -49.48
N GLY A 201 -9.25 54.36 -50.40
CA GLY A 201 -9.98 54.27 -51.67
C GLY A 201 -9.07 53.60 -52.71
N GLY A 202 -9.51 52.53 -53.39
CA GLY A 202 -8.84 52.00 -54.59
C GLY A 202 -8.82 50.47 -54.73
N SER A 203 -9.76 49.93 -55.51
CA SER A 203 -9.63 48.70 -56.31
C SER A 203 -8.87 49.02 -57.62
N PRO A 204 -8.43 48.06 -58.46
CA PRO A 204 -8.67 46.61 -58.45
C PRO A 204 -7.42 45.73 -58.23
#